data_AF-A0A2D7ZLD3-F1
#
_entry.id   AF-A0A2D7ZLD3-F1
#
_cell.length_a   1.000
_cell.length_b   1.000
_cell.length_c   1.000
_cell.angle_alpha   90.00
_cell.angle_beta   90.00
_cell.angle_gamma   90.00
#
_symmetry.space_group_name_H-M   'P 1'
#
loop_
_entity.id
_entity.type
_entity.pdbx_description
1 polymer ?
#
loop_
_entity_poly.entity_id
_entity_poly.type
_entity_poly.pdbx_seq_one_letter_code
_entity_poly.pdbx_strand_id
1 'polypeptide(L)' 'MGEQASEYHRGEMEIQEQLATYDLFMGMTKWGSLALAALLLLFVVWFCTPGGFMAGLISAVVTAVIGFVLLRDKPEPAH' A
#
# COMPACT_ATOMS: atom_id res chain seq x y z
N MET A 1 16.80 -40.82 9.49
CA MET A 1 15.90 -39.91 8.74
C MET A 1 14.50 -39.83 9.39
N GLY A 2 14.41 -39.89 10.74
CA GLY A 2 13.14 -39.94 11.48
C GLY A 2 13.09 -39.06 12.74
N GLU A 3 14.20 -38.43 13.14
CA GLU A 3 14.22 -37.57 14.34
C GLU A 3 13.61 -36.18 14.10
N GLN A 4 13.75 -35.61 12.90
CA GLN A 4 13.25 -34.25 12.60
C GLN A 4 11.72 -34.12 12.62
N ALA A 5 10.99 -35.23 12.42
CA ALA A 5 9.53 -35.23 12.51
C ALA A 5 9.03 -35.31 13.96
N SER A 6 9.87 -35.75 14.90
CA SER A 6 9.52 -35.90 16.31
C SER A 6 9.69 -34.61 17.12
N GLU A 7 10.48 -33.65 16.63
CA GLU A 7 10.76 -32.35 17.27
C GLU A 7 9.94 -31.20 16.67
N TYR A 8 9.04 -31.50 15.72
CA TYR A 8 8.13 -30.51 15.16
C TYR A 8 7.03 -30.15 16.17
N HIS A 9 7.09 -28.92 16.70
CA HIS A 9 6.03 -28.34 17.52
C HIS A 9 5.11 -27.47 16.66
N ARG A 10 3.88 -27.95 16.46
CA ARG A 10 2.89 -27.25 15.62
C ARG A 10 2.54 -25.88 16.20
N GLY A 11 2.76 -24.83 15.43
CA GLY A 11 2.38 -23.46 15.81
C GLY A 11 3.41 -22.72 16.66
N GLU A 12 4.51 -23.39 17.02
CA GLU A 12 5.64 -22.77 17.74
C GLU A 12 6.77 -22.35 16.79
N MET A 13 6.50 -22.38 15.48
CA MET A 13 7.42 -21.84 14.48
C MET A 13 7.55 -20.33 14.68
N GLU A 14 8.78 -19.83 14.69
CA GLU A 14 9.09 -18.41 14.68
C GLU A 14 8.62 -17.78 13.35
N ILE A 15 7.92 -16.64 13.42
CA ILE A 15 7.23 -16.02 12.27
C ILE A 15 7.62 -14.56 11.99
N GLN A 16 8.71 -14.03 12.57
CA GLN A 16 9.05 -12.61 12.46
C GLN A 16 9.30 -12.19 11.01
N GLU A 17 9.95 -13.05 10.21
CA GLU A 17 10.20 -12.78 8.79
C GLU A 17 8.91 -12.72 7.96
N GLN A 18 7.93 -13.57 8.27
CA GLN A 18 6.63 -13.61 7.62
C GLN A 18 5.80 -12.37 7.99
N LEU A 19 5.86 -11.94 9.25
CA LEU A 19 5.24 -10.70 9.70
C LEU A 19 5.86 -9.48 8.99
N ALA A 20 7.19 -9.40 8.94
CA ALA A 20 7.89 -8.32 8.25
C ALA A 20 7.53 -8.27 6.75
N THR A 21 7.44 -9.44 6.10
CA THR A 21 7.02 -9.55 4.69
C THR A 21 5.58 -9.10 4.50
N TYR A 22 4.68 -9.47 5.41
CA TYR A 22 3.29 -9.05 5.38
C TYR A 22 3.15 -7.54 5.54
N ASP A 23 3.86 -6.95 6.50
CA ASP A 23 3.84 -5.50 6.74
C ASP A 23 4.36 -4.72 5.53
N LEU A 24 5.43 -5.21 4.89
CA LEU A 24 5.93 -4.65 3.64
C LEU A 24 4.88 -4.70 2.52
N PHE A 25 4.24 -5.86 2.33
CA PHE A 25 3.20 -6.02 1.31
C PHE A 25 2.01 -5.09 1.56
N MET A 26 1.57 -4.97 2.81
CA MET A 26 0.49 -4.08 3.19
C MET A 26 0.86 -2.61 2.98
N GLY A 27 2.08 -2.20 3.32
CA GLY A 27 2.59 -0.86 3.03
C GLY A 27 2.62 -0.57 1.52
N MET A 28 3.16 -1.51 0.73
CA MET A 28 3.24 -1.39 -0.73
C MET A 28 1.87 -1.30 -1.39
N THR A 29 0.90 -2.12 -0.98
CA THR A 29 -0.44 -2.10 -1.56
C THR A 29 -1.20 -0.84 -1.18
N LYS A 30 -1.10 -0.40 0.08
CA LYS A 30 -1.70 0.85 0.58
C LYS A 30 -1.21 2.07 -0.18
N TRP A 31 0.11 2.26 -0.26
CA TRP A 31 0.69 3.44 -0.91
C TRP A 31 0.77 3.30 -2.44
N GLY A 32 1.02 2.10 -2.93
CA GLY A 32 1.11 1.80 -4.37
C GLY A 32 -0.23 1.96 -5.08
N SER A 33 -1.35 1.57 -4.46
CA SER A 33 -2.68 1.79 -5.04
C SER A 33 -3.02 3.28 -5.17
N LEU A 34 -2.66 4.11 -4.19
CA LEU A 34 -2.81 5.57 -4.29
C LEU A 34 -1.96 6.15 -5.43
N ALA A 35 -0.70 5.73 -5.54
CA ALA A 35 0.19 6.17 -6.61
C ALA A 35 -0.37 5.82 -8.00
N LEU A 36 -0.86 4.58 -8.16
CA LEU A 36 -1.51 4.14 -9.41
C LEU A 36 -2.76 4.97 -9.72
N ALA A 37 -3.63 5.20 -8.72
CA ALA A 37 -4.84 6.01 -8.92
C ALA A 37 -4.51 7.44 -9.37
N ALA A 38 -3.55 8.10 -8.73
CA ALA A 38 -3.14 9.46 -9.09
C ALA A 38 -2.49 9.53 -10.49
N LEU A 39 -1.64 8.56 -10.83
CA LEU A 39 -0.99 8.49 -12.16
C LEU A 39 -2.00 8.22 -13.27
N LEU A 40 -2.94 7.30 -13.05
CA LEU A 40 -4.00 7.02 -14.01
C LEU A 40 -4.86 8.27 -14.22
N LEU A 41 -5.22 8.98 -13.14
CA LEU A 41 -5.99 10.21 -13.25
C LEU A 41 -5.24 11.28 -14.06
N LEU A 42 -3.93 11.45 -13.82
CA LEU A 42 -3.08 12.37 -14.61
C LEU A 42 -3.16 12.04 -16.10
N PHE A 43 -2.87 10.78 -16.47
CA PHE A 43 -2.79 10.40 -17.88
C PHE A 43 -4.15 10.40 -18.57
N VAL A 44 -5.22 10.02 -17.88
CA VAL A 44 -6.58 10.09 -18.43
C VAL A 44 -6.97 11.54 -18.70
N VAL A 45 -6.79 12.46 -17.75
CA VAL A 45 -7.16 13.86 -17.97
C VAL A 45 -6.26 14.51 -19.02
N TRP A 46 -4.96 14.19 -19.02
CA TRP A 46 -4.02 14.74 -19.99
C TRP A 46 -4.34 14.29 -21.42
N PHE A 47 -4.45 12.98 -21.65
CA PHE A 47 -4.50 12.44 -23.01
C PHE A 47 -5.92 12.11 -23.50
N CYS A 48 -6.87 11.87 -22.60
CA CYS A 48 -8.21 11.39 -22.95
C CYS A 48 -9.31 12.45 -22.76
N THR A 49 -8.99 13.68 -22.36
CA THR A 49 -9.97 14.76 -22.17
C THR A 49 -9.47 16.10 -22.71
N PRO A 50 -10.36 17.09 -22.96
CA PRO A 50 -9.95 18.46 -23.31
C PRO A 50 -9.24 19.24 -22.19
N GLY A 51 -9.09 18.69 -20.98
CA GLY A 51 -8.48 19.39 -19.84
C GLY A 51 -6.96 19.60 -19.96
N GLY A 52 -6.27 18.76 -20.74
CA GLY A 52 -4.83 18.87 -20.98
C GLY A 52 -3.96 18.62 -19.74
N PHE A 53 -2.66 18.92 -19.87
CA PHE A 53 -1.66 18.59 -18.85
C PHE A 53 -1.93 19.23 -17.49
N MET A 54 -2.19 20.54 -17.44
CA MET A 54 -2.34 21.28 -16.18
C MET A 54 -3.55 20.81 -15.38
N ALA A 55 -4.69 20.54 -16.02
CA ALA A 55 -5.86 20.00 -15.35
C ALA A 55 -5.59 18.60 -14.79
N GLY A 56 -4.88 17.75 -15.55
CA GLY A 56 -4.49 16.41 -15.10
C GLY A 56 -3.52 16.45 -13.92
N LEU A 57 -2.52 17.34 -13.97
CA LEU A 57 -1.53 17.51 -12.90
C LEU A 57 -2.19 17.98 -11.60
N ILE A 58 -3.05 19.01 -11.68
CA ILE A 58 -3.80 19.50 -10.52
C ILE A 58 -4.67 18.39 -9.93
N SER A 59 -5.41 17.66 -10.77
CA SER A 59 -6.28 16.57 -10.31
C SER A 59 -5.49 15.47 -9.60
N ALA A 60 -4.37 15.03 -10.18
CA ALA A 60 -3.50 14.01 -9.60
C ALA A 60 -2.88 14.47 -8.26
N VAL A 61 -2.41 15.72 -8.17
CA VAL A 61 -1.87 16.28 -6.92
C VAL A 61 -2.95 16.34 -5.84
N VAL A 62 -4.16 16.82 -6.17
CA VAL A 62 -5.28 16.88 -5.22
C VAL A 62 -5.64 15.49 -4.71
N THR A 63 -5.77 14.50 -5.61
CA THR A 63 -6.03 13.11 -5.22
C THR A 63 -4.91 12.52 -4.37
N ALA A 64 -3.64 12.78 -4.69
CA ALA A 64 -2.51 12.31 -3.90
C ALA A 64 -2.49 12.92 -2.50
N VAL A 65 -2.72 14.24 -2.36
CA VAL A 65 -2.75 14.92 -1.06
C VAL A 65 -3.92 14.43 -0.20
N ILE A 66 -5.12 14.35 -0.78
CA ILE A 66 -6.31 13.85 -0.07
C ILE A 66 -6.08 12.40 0.35
N GLY A 67 -5.63 11.54 -0.58
CA GLY A 67 -5.34 10.15 -0.29
C GLY A 67 -4.28 9.97 0.79
N PHE A 68 -3.21 10.77 0.76
CA PHE A 68 -2.18 10.76 1.80
C PHE A 68 -2.73 11.09 3.19
N VAL A 69 -3.53 12.16 3.31
CA VAL A 69 -4.14 12.57 4.58
C VAL A 69 -5.11 11.51 5.10
N LEU A 70 -5.89 10.88 4.23
CA LEU A 70 -6.86 9.85 4.59
C LEU A 70 -6.21 8.52 4.96
N LEU A 71 -5.13 8.14 4.26
CA LEU A 71 -4.44 6.87 4.46
C LEU A 71 -3.37 6.92 5.55
N ARG A 72 -2.93 8.11 6.02
CA ARG A 72 -1.94 8.14 7.11
C ARG A 72 -2.45 7.39 8.33
N ASP A 73 -1.56 6.65 8.98
CA ASP A 73 -1.91 5.93 10.18
C ASP A 73 -2.34 6.92 11.27
N LYS A 74 -3.44 6.57 11.95
CA LYS A 74 -3.94 7.32 13.10
C LYS A 74 -3.21 6.78 14.33
N PRO A 75 -2.89 7.65 15.32
CA PRO A 75 -2.35 7.16 16.58
C PRO A 75 -3.31 6.11 17.15
N GLU A 76 -2.77 4.96 17.55
CA GLU A 76 -3.56 3.92 18.20
C GLU A 76 -4.18 4.51 19.47
N PRO A 77 -5.50 4.36 19.68
CA PRO A 77 -6.09 4.71 20.96
C PRO A 77 -5.44 3.85 22.03
N ALA A 78 -4.95 4.48 23.10
CA ALA A 78 -4.38 3.80 24.25
C ALA A 78 -5.49 3.03 25.00
N HIS A 79 -5.77 1.81 24.57
CA HIS A 79 -6.69 0.88 25.22
C HIS A 79 -6.02 -0.48 25.35
#